data_AF-A0A836BZ49-F1
#
_entry.id   AF-A0A836BZ49-F1
#
_cell.length_a   1.000
_cell.length_b   1.000
_cell.length_c   1.000
_cell.angle_alpha   90.00
_cell.angle_beta   90.00
_cell.angle_gamma   90.00
#
_symmetry.space_group_name_H-M   'P 1'
#
loop_
_entity.id
_entity.type
_entity.pdbx_description
1 polymer ?
#
loop_
_entity_poly.entity_id
_entity_poly.type
_entity_poly.pdbx_seq_one_letter_code
_entity_poly.pdbx_strand_id
1 'polypeptide(L)'
;MSAVPQTRIAGLAQRRIVLGSQSYARRQIMTELANEHGFNYDVRTADIDEKAIRDPDPEKLVRMLAHAKRDAIISKMRAAGEPMDALLITCDQVVVHEDRILEKPASVDEAHEYIEGYGRSPASTVGAVLATDLASGRSAEGVEVASIFFRPIPADSRQRLVEEGQVFYCAGGLMIEHPLVEPHIERMDGTQCSVMGLPKHLVLRLLLEAAGL
;
A
#
# COMPACT_ATOMS: atom_id res chain seq x y z
N MET A 1 -3.86 -1.72 21.53
CA MET A 1 -3.22 -2.83 20.81
C MET A 1 -2.16 -3.42 21.72
N SER A 2 -2.24 -4.71 22.06
CA SER A 2 -1.20 -5.37 22.87
C SER A 2 0.08 -5.47 22.04
N ALA A 3 1.23 -5.12 22.62
CA ALA A 3 2.50 -5.22 21.91
C ALA A 3 2.76 -6.69 21.51
N VAL A 4 3.08 -6.91 20.23
CA VAL A 4 3.43 -8.24 19.72
C VAL A 4 4.71 -8.70 20.42
N PRO A 5 4.74 -9.90 21.05
CA PRO A 5 5.93 -10.41 21.71
C PRO A 5 7.12 -10.52 20.74
N GLN A 6 8.28 -9.98 21.10
CA GLN A 6 9.50 -10.02 20.28
C GLN A 6 9.92 -11.44 19.87
N THR A 7 9.60 -12.45 20.69
CA THR A 7 9.89 -13.86 20.42
C THR A 7 9.14 -14.41 19.19
N ARG A 8 7.94 -13.90 18.89
CA ARG A 8 7.20 -14.29 17.68
C ARG A 8 7.80 -13.67 16.42
N ILE A 9 8.25 -12.42 16.53
CA ILE A 9 8.89 -11.69 15.44
C ILE A 9 10.20 -12.36 15.01
N ALA A 10 10.98 -12.89 15.96
CA ALA A 10 12.19 -13.65 15.65
C ALA A 10 11.93 -14.88 14.76
N GLY A 11 10.73 -15.48 14.82
CA GLY A 11 10.33 -16.56 13.93
C GLY A 11 10.23 -16.14 12.46
N LEU A 12 9.97 -14.85 12.17
CA LEU A 12 9.93 -14.33 10.80
C LEU A 12 11.31 -14.27 10.15
N ALA A 13 12.38 -14.08 10.92
CA ALA A 13 13.75 -14.03 10.39
C ALA A 13 14.19 -15.36 9.73
N GLN A 14 13.51 -16.47 10.07
CA GLN A 14 13.75 -17.79 9.48
C GLN A 14 12.83 -18.09 8.28
N ARG A 15 11.86 -17.22 7.97
CA ARG A 15 10.94 -17.40 6.84
C ARG A 15 11.43 -16.59 5.65
N ARG A 16 11.30 -17.17 4.46
CA ARG A 16 11.39 -16.39 3.22
C ARG A 16 10.15 -15.52 3.12
N ILE A 17 10.32 -14.21 3.01
CA ILE A 17 9.22 -13.25 2.82
C ILE A 17 9.28 -12.70 1.39
N VAL A 18 8.13 -12.54 0.75
CA VAL A 18 8.00 -12.00 -0.61
C VAL A 18 7.03 -10.83 -0.59
N LEU A 19 7.47 -9.67 -1.05
CA LEU A 19 6.61 -8.53 -1.32
C LEU A 19 6.09 -8.59 -2.77
N GLY A 20 4.78 -8.78 -2.91
CA GLY A 20 4.03 -8.85 -4.15
C GLY A 20 3.65 -7.51 -4.77
N SER A 21 4.56 -6.52 -4.76
CA SER A 21 4.25 -5.13 -5.17
C SER A 21 5.38 -4.47 -5.96
N GLN A 22 5.01 -3.71 -7.00
CA GLN A 22 5.93 -2.86 -7.78
C GLN A 22 6.07 -1.43 -7.23
N SER A 23 5.24 -1.03 -6.26
CA SER A 23 5.27 0.33 -5.71
C SER A 23 6.60 0.64 -5.01
N TYR A 24 7.21 1.78 -5.37
CA TYR A 24 8.42 2.28 -4.74
C TYR A 24 8.23 2.54 -3.24
N ALA A 25 7.16 3.25 -2.87
CA ALA A 25 6.81 3.56 -1.48
C ALA A 25 6.66 2.29 -0.63
N ARG A 26 5.93 1.28 -1.14
CA ARG A 26 5.74 0.01 -0.42
C ARG A 26 7.05 -0.77 -0.24
N ARG A 27 7.97 -0.70 -1.20
CA ARG A 27 9.32 -1.31 -1.05
C ARG A 27 10.14 -0.59 0.01
N GLN A 28 10.13 0.75 0.04
CA GLN A 28 10.85 1.50 1.07
C GLN A 28 10.35 1.12 2.47
N ILE A 29 9.03 1.09 2.67
CA ILE A 29 8.43 0.73 3.95
C ILE A 29 8.77 -0.71 4.36
N MET A 30 8.74 -1.66 3.41
CA MET A 30 9.12 -3.05 3.68
C MET A 30 10.61 -3.17 4.04
N THR A 31 11.49 -2.40 3.38
CA THR A 31 12.91 -2.36 3.72
C THR A 31 13.15 -1.83 5.13
N GLU A 32 12.45 -0.76 5.52
CA GLU A 32 12.55 -0.24 6.90
C GLU A 32 12.07 -1.29 7.91
N LEU A 33 10.90 -1.90 7.68
CA LEU A 33 10.35 -2.94 8.56
C LEU A 33 11.28 -4.16 8.67
N ALA A 34 11.87 -4.58 7.55
CA ALA A 34 12.85 -5.65 7.47
C ALA A 34 14.10 -5.33 8.31
N ASN A 35 14.61 -4.10 8.23
CA ASN A 35 15.74 -3.64 9.02
C ASN A 35 15.40 -3.55 10.52
N GLU A 36 14.20 -3.07 10.86
CA GLU A 36 13.71 -2.96 12.25
C GLU A 36 13.60 -4.33 12.95
N HIS A 37 13.29 -5.39 12.19
CA HIS A 37 13.00 -6.73 12.74
C HIS A 37 13.98 -7.83 12.31
N GLY A 38 14.99 -7.50 11.52
CA GLY A 38 16.08 -8.41 11.16
C GLY A 38 15.67 -9.56 10.23
N PHE A 39 14.74 -9.33 9.30
CA PHE A 39 14.38 -10.31 8.27
C PHE A 39 14.73 -9.80 6.87
N ASN A 40 14.83 -10.72 5.90
CA ASN A 40 15.04 -10.38 4.49
C ASN A 40 13.75 -10.62 3.69
N TYR A 41 13.61 -9.95 2.56
CA TYR A 41 12.49 -10.17 1.66
C TYR A 41 12.90 -10.09 0.19
N ASP A 42 12.18 -10.82 -0.66
CA ASP A 42 12.27 -10.73 -2.12
C ASP A 42 11.11 -9.88 -2.66
N VAL A 43 11.24 -9.39 -3.89
CA VAL A 43 10.12 -8.77 -4.61
C VAL A 43 9.65 -9.70 -5.73
N ARG A 44 8.33 -9.83 -5.85
CA ARG A 44 7.64 -10.46 -6.98
C ARG A 44 6.50 -9.57 -7.44
N THR A 45 6.23 -9.59 -8.74
CA THR A 45 5.23 -8.70 -9.33
C THR A 45 4.13 -9.53 -9.96
N ALA A 46 2.90 -9.12 -9.73
CA ALA A 46 1.74 -9.65 -10.43
C ALA A 46 1.62 -8.97 -11.79
N ASP A 47 1.35 -9.76 -12.82
CA ASP A 47 1.00 -9.25 -14.15
C ASP A 47 -0.53 -9.37 -14.29
N ILE A 48 -1.27 -8.43 -13.70
CA ILE A 48 -2.74 -8.39 -13.74
C ILE A 48 -3.24 -7.11 -14.42
N ASP A 49 -4.36 -7.22 -15.11
CA ASP A 49 -5.11 -6.05 -15.57
C ASP A 49 -5.98 -5.52 -14.43
N GLU A 50 -5.39 -4.64 -13.60
CA GLU A 50 -6.11 -4.00 -12.49
C GLU A 50 -7.34 -3.23 -12.97
N LYS A 51 -7.38 -2.78 -14.24
CA LYS A 51 -8.51 -2.02 -14.78
C LYS A 51 -9.76 -2.87 -15.01
N ALA A 52 -9.60 -4.17 -15.17
CA ALA A 52 -10.70 -5.10 -15.34
C ALA A 52 -11.42 -5.42 -14.02
N ILE A 53 -10.82 -5.10 -12.88
CA ILE A 53 -11.39 -5.33 -11.54
C ILE A 53 -11.94 -4.00 -11.02
N ARG A 54 -13.25 -3.96 -10.81
CA ARG A 54 -13.97 -2.75 -10.39
C ARG A 54 -15.04 -3.10 -9.37
N ASP A 55 -15.14 -2.28 -8.34
CA ASP A 55 -16.23 -2.28 -7.37
C ASP A 55 -16.42 -0.82 -6.91
N PRO A 56 -17.66 -0.32 -6.78
CA PRO A 56 -17.91 1.02 -6.25
C PRO A 56 -17.56 1.16 -4.76
N ASP A 57 -17.50 0.05 -4.01
CA ASP A 57 -17.05 0.03 -2.64
C ASP A 57 -15.52 -0.06 -2.61
N PRO A 58 -14.82 0.98 -2.11
CA PRO A 58 -13.37 1.02 -2.13
C PRO A 58 -12.74 -0.12 -1.33
N GLU A 59 -13.36 -0.57 -0.22
CA GLU A 59 -12.84 -1.67 0.58
C GLU A 59 -12.90 -2.99 -0.20
N LYS A 60 -14.02 -3.27 -0.86
CA LYS A 60 -14.16 -4.48 -1.69
C LYS A 60 -13.18 -4.45 -2.86
N LEU A 61 -13.04 -3.30 -3.52
CA LEU A 61 -12.12 -3.14 -4.63
C LEU A 61 -10.69 -3.51 -4.24
N VAL A 62 -10.16 -2.93 -3.16
CA VAL A 62 -8.76 -3.18 -2.76
C VAL A 62 -8.53 -4.61 -2.28
N ARG A 63 -9.53 -5.23 -1.65
CA ARG A 63 -9.48 -6.66 -1.30
C ARG A 63 -9.41 -7.52 -2.56
N MET A 64 -10.30 -7.30 -3.52
CA MET A 64 -10.31 -8.05 -4.79
C MET A 64 -8.98 -7.91 -5.53
N LEU A 65 -8.41 -6.71 -5.59
CA LEU A 65 -7.12 -6.45 -6.21
C LEU A 65 -5.97 -7.15 -5.47
N ALA A 66 -5.92 -7.11 -4.13
CA ALA A 66 -4.91 -7.81 -3.35
C ALA A 66 -4.97 -9.34 -3.58
N HIS A 67 -6.17 -9.92 -3.59
CA HIS A 67 -6.40 -11.34 -3.90
C HIS A 67 -5.98 -11.70 -5.32
N ALA A 68 -6.34 -10.89 -6.32
CA ALA A 68 -5.95 -11.13 -7.71
C ALA A 68 -4.42 -11.10 -7.88
N LYS A 69 -3.72 -10.18 -7.20
CA LYS A 69 -2.25 -10.12 -7.20
C LYS A 69 -1.64 -11.39 -6.59
N ARG A 70 -2.19 -11.87 -5.47
CA ARG A 70 -1.76 -13.12 -4.83
C ARG A 70 -1.87 -14.28 -5.81
N ASP A 71 -3.04 -14.44 -6.43
CA ASP A 71 -3.32 -15.60 -7.28
C ASP A 71 -2.46 -15.60 -8.54
N ALA A 72 -2.22 -14.43 -9.13
CA ALA A 72 -1.31 -14.26 -10.26
C ALA A 72 0.14 -14.61 -9.89
N ILE A 73 0.64 -14.13 -8.75
CA ILE A 73 2.01 -14.42 -8.29
C ILE A 73 2.17 -15.90 -7.99
N ILE A 74 1.22 -16.53 -7.28
CA ILE A 74 1.23 -17.97 -6.99
C ILE A 74 1.27 -18.78 -8.29
N SER A 75 0.45 -18.42 -9.27
CA SER A 75 0.39 -19.10 -10.56
C SER A 75 1.73 -19.00 -11.30
N LYS A 76 2.36 -17.81 -11.30
CA LYS A 76 3.66 -17.56 -11.92
C LYS A 76 4.79 -18.36 -11.23
N MET A 77 4.83 -18.36 -9.91
CA MET A 77 5.82 -19.13 -9.13
C MET A 77 5.70 -20.63 -9.40
N ARG A 78 4.47 -21.16 -9.44
CA ARG A 78 4.22 -22.57 -9.78
C ARG A 78 4.67 -22.91 -11.20
N ALA A 79 4.35 -22.07 -12.17
CA ALA A 79 4.75 -22.27 -13.56
C ALA A 79 6.28 -22.23 -13.74
N ALA A 80 6.98 -21.43 -12.94
CA ALA A 80 8.43 -21.35 -12.91
C ALA A 80 9.11 -22.47 -12.09
N GLY A 81 8.35 -23.34 -11.43
CA GLY A 81 8.89 -24.36 -10.53
C GLY A 81 9.57 -23.80 -9.28
N GLU A 82 9.21 -22.58 -8.86
CA GLU A 82 9.77 -21.96 -7.65
C GLU A 82 9.28 -22.67 -6.38
N PRO A 83 10.09 -22.72 -5.30
CA PRO A 83 9.67 -23.27 -4.02
C PRO A 83 8.47 -22.50 -3.44
N MET A 84 7.43 -23.23 -3.03
CA MET A 84 6.23 -22.68 -2.37
C MET A 84 6.38 -22.62 -0.85
N ASP A 85 7.58 -22.33 -0.36
CA ASP A 85 7.86 -22.14 1.07
C ASP A 85 8.28 -20.69 1.33
N ALA A 86 7.27 -19.81 1.36
CA ALA A 86 7.45 -18.40 1.64
C ALA A 86 6.17 -17.78 2.20
N LEU A 87 6.31 -16.66 2.90
CA LEU A 87 5.21 -15.75 3.23
C LEU A 87 5.09 -14.69 2.13
N LEU A 88 3.98 -14.69 1.40
CA LEU A 88 3.68 -13.72 0.36
C LEU A 88 2.80 -12.59 0.92
N ILE A 89 3.26 -11.35 0.78
CA ILE A 89 2.49 -10.14 1.06
C ILE A 89 2.00 -9.56 -0.26
N THR A 90 0.69 -9.37 -0.38
CA THR A 90 0.06 -8.62 -1.47
C THR A 90 -0.80 -7.52 -0.89
N CYS A 91 -0.95 -6.45 -1.64
CA CYS A 91 -1.67 -5.28 -1.16
C CYS A 91 -2.14 -4.43 -2.32
N ASP A 92 -3.21 -3.69 -2.05
CA ASP A 92 -3.72 -2.66 -2.93
C ASP A 92 -4.23 -1.47 -2.12
N GLN A 93 -4.30 -0.30 -2.76
CA GLN A 93 -4.77 0.91 -2.12
C GLN A 93 -5.33 1.86 -3.17
N VAL A 94 -6.45 2.49 -2.81
CA VAL A 94 -7.04 3.61 -3.54
C VAL A 94 -7.08 4.86 -2.67
N VAL A 95 -7.17 6.03 -3.33
CA VAL A 95 -7.52 7.29 -2.67
C VAL A 95 -9.00 7.53 -2.88
N VAL A 96 -9.67 8.01 -1.83
CA VAL A 96 -11.07 8.45 -1.85
C VAL A 96 -11.11 9.93 -1.49
N HIS A 97 -11.82 10.72 -2.29
CA HIS A 97 -12.04 12.14 -2.05
C HIS A 97 -13.44 12.51 -2.51
N GLU A 98 -14.24 13.14 -1.64
CA GLU A 98 -15.65 13.48 -1.91
C GLU A 98 -16.45 12.29 -2.48
N ASP A 99 -16.37 11.13 -1.81
CA ASP A 99 -17.02 9.86 -2.18
C ASP A 99 -16.62 9.29 -3.57
N ARG A 100 -15.54 9.79 -4.17
CA ARG A 100 -14.99 9.30 -5.44
C ARG A 100 -13.67 8.58 -5.20
N ILE A 101 -13.54 7.41 -5.83
CA ILE A 101 -12.25 6.72 -5.95
C ILE A 101 -11.40 7.48 -6.97
N LEU A 102 -10.25 8.01 -6.53
CA LEU A 102 -9.28 8.67 -7.39
C LEU A 102 -8.20 7.68 -7.83
N GLU A 103 -8.10 7.48 -9.13
CA GLU A 103 -6.98 6.73 -9.73
C GLU A 103 -5.74 7.62 -9.86
N LYS A 104 -4.72 7.15 -10.58
CA LYS A 104 -3.59 7.99 -10.96
C LYS A 104 -4.08 9.06 -11.94
N PRO A 105 -3.70 10.34 -11.78
CA PRO A 105 -4.07 11.37 -12.73
C PRO A 105 -3.64 10.98 -14.16
N ALA A 106 -4.52 11.18 -15.14
CA ALA A 106 -4.27 10.93 -16.55
C ALA A 106 -3.82 12.20 -17.30
N SER A 107 -3.98 13.38 -16.70
CA SER A 107 -3.60 14.67 -17.28
C SER A 107 -3.12 15.67 -16.24
N VAL A 108 -2.43 16.71 -16.71
CA VAL A 108 -2.01 17.87 -15.90
C VAL A 108 -3.20 18.52 -15.18
N ASP A 109 -4.31 18.71 -15.91
CA ASP A 109 -5.52 19.32 -15.35
C ASP A 109 -6.12 18.46 -14.24
N GLU A 110 -6.15 17.13 -14.40
CA GLU A 110 -6.65 16.21 -13.39
C GLU A 110 -5.75 16.17 -12.15
N ALA A 111 -4.43 16.22 -12.33
CA ALA A 111 -3.49 16.31 -11.22
C ALA A 111 -3.70 17.61 -10.42
N HIS A 112 -3.92 18.73 -11.11
CA HIS A 112 -4.27 20.00 -10.46
C HIS A 112 -5.62 19.94 -9.72
N GLU A 113 -6.65 19.37 -10.35
CA GLU A 113 -7.97 19.20 -9.74
C GLU A 113 -7.87 18.42 -8.43
N TYR A 114 -7.16 17.29 -8.44
CA TYR A 114 -7.00 16.44 -7.26
C TYR A 114 -6.28 17.17 -6.13
N ILE A 115 -5.09 17.72 -6.41
CA ILE A 115 -4.23 18.35 -5.39
C ILE A 115 -4.90 19.60 -4.81
N GLU A 116 -5.59 20.38 -5.64
CA GLU A 116 -6.36 21.55 -5.16
C GLU A 116 -7.56 21.13 -4.30
N GLY A 117 -8.22 20.03 -4.67
CA GLY A 117 -9.36 19.47 -3.95
C GLY A 117 -9.06 19.16 -2.49
N TYR A 118 -7.87 18.64 -2.20
CA TYR A 118 -7.45 18.26 -0.85
C TYR A 118 -7.44 19.42 0.16
N GLY A 119 -7.34 20.66 -0.30
CA GLY A 119 -7.46 21.85 0.55
C GLY A 119 -8.89 22.21 0.93
N ARG A 120 -9.90 21.63 0.27
CA ARG A 120 -11.34 21.87 0.52
C ARG A 120 -11.96 20.80 1.40
N SER A 121 -11.52 19.56 1.23
CA SER A 121 -12.02 18.39 1.97
C SER A 121 -10.91 17.37 2.17
N PRO A 122 -10.97 16.57 3.25
CA PRO A 122 -9.95 15.57 3.50
C PRO A 122 -9.93 14.49 2.42
N ALA A 123 -8.73 14.04 2.09
CA ALA A 123 -8.53 12.81 1.33
C ALA A 123 -8.48 11.62 2.30
N SER A 124 -8.95 10.46 1.85
CA SER A 124 -8.76 9.21 2.57
C SER A 124 -8.04 8.21 1.68
N THR A 125 -7.23 7.35 2.29
CA THR A 125 -6.67 6.16 1.65
C THR A 125 -7.40 4.96 2.20
N VAL A 126 -7.78 4.03 1.33
CA VAL A 126 -8.37 2.74 1.72
C VAL A 126 -7.45 1.68 1.13
N GLY A 127 -6.82 0.88 1.99
CA GLY A 127 -5.84 -0.12 1.56
C GLY A 127 -6.09 -1.49 2.19
N ALA A 128 -5.92 -2.54 1.39
CA ALA A 128 -5.93 -3.93 1.87
C ALA A 128 -4.52 -4.51 1.85
N VAL A 129 -4.20 -5.29 2.88
CA VAL A 129 -2.98 -6.10 2.96
C VAL A 129 -3.39 -7.55 3.20
N LEU A 130 -2.81 -8.46 2.44
CA LEU A 130 -3.03 -9.91 2.50
C LEU A 130 -1.68 -10.60 2.65
N ALA A 131 -1.51 -11.33 3.74
CA ALA A 131 -0.39 -12.24 3.98
C ALA A 131 -0.83 -13.67 3.71
N THR A 132 -0.02 -14.45 2.98
CA THR A 132 -0.30 -15.87 2.70
C THR A 132 0.95 -16.71 2.91
N ASP A 133 0.87 -17.73 3.75
CA ASP A 133 1.87 -18.77 3.87
C ASP A 133 1.70 -19.77 2.72
N LEU A 134 2.60 -19.72 1.75
CA LEU A 134 2.50 -20.49 0.51
C LEU A 134 2.58 -22.02 0.73
N ALA A 135 3.20 -22.45 1.82
CA ALA A 135 3.37 -23.86 2.13
C ALA A 135 2.11 -24.47 2.75
N SER A 136 1.51 -23.76 3.71
CA SER A 136 0.31 -24.23 4.42
C SER A 136 -1.00 -23.78 3.80
N GLY A 137 -0.97 -22.75 2.95
CA GLY A 137 -2.15 -22.09 2.41
C GLY A 137 -2.87 -21.18 3.40
N ARG A 138 -2.37 -21.02 4.64
CA ARG A 138 -2.96 -20.10 5.61
C ARG A 138 -2.81 -18.66 5.14
N SER A 139 -3.86 -17.87 5.32
CA SER A 139 -3.86 -16.46 4.97
C SER A 139 -4.50 -15.61 6.04
N ALA A 140 -4.00 -14.39 6.18
CA ALA A 140 -4.56 -13.35 7.02
C ALA A 140 -4.64 -12.06 6.21
N GLU A 141 -5.73 -11.32 6.35
CA GLU A 141 -5.93 -10.04 5.67
C GLU A 141 -6.43 -8.96 6.63
N GLY A 142 -6.22 -7.71 6.25
CA GLY A 142 -6.78 -6.57 6.93
C GLY A 142 -6.89 -5.37 6.00
N VAL A 143 -7.81 -4.49 6.35
CA VAL A 143 -8.03 -3.22 5.67
C VAL A 143 -7.71 -2.10 6.64
N GLU A 144 -7.07 -1.07 6.12
CA GLU A 144 -6.77 0.14 6.86
C GLU A 144 -7.22 1.36 6.08
N VAL A 145 -7.83 2.30 6.81
CA VAL A 145 -8.26 3.58 6.28
C VAL A 145 -7.48 4.66 7.02
N ALA A 146 -6.85 5.56 6.26
CA ALA A 146 -6.21 6.74 6.82
C ALA A 146 -6.76 8.01 6.18
N SER A 147 -7.07 9.03 6.98
CA SER A 147 -7.61 10.31 6.50
C SER A 147 -6.60 11.44 6.70
N ILE A 148 -6.46 12.30 5.70
CA ILE A 148 -5.47 13.36 5.64
C ILE A 148 -6.20 14.69 5.45
N PHE A 149 -5.92 15.62 6.36
CA PHE A 149 -6.50 16.96 6.39
C PHE A 149 -5.41 17.96 6.00
N PHE A 150 -5.66 18.73 4.94
CA PHE A 150 -4.72 19.70 4.42
C PHE A 150 -5.23 21.12 4.60
N ARG A 151 -4.31 22.06 4.82
CA ARG A 151 -4.51 23.45 4.40
C ARG A 151 -4.45 23.53 2.88
N PRO A 152 -5.02 24.58 2.27
CA PRO A 152 -4.83 24.82 0.84
C PRO A 152 -3.34 24.77 0.45
N ILE A 153 -3.01 23.86 -0.48
CA ILE A 153 -1.68 23.73 -1.04
C ILE A 153 -1.50 24.88 -2.05
N PRO A 154 -0.48 25.76 -1.93
CA PRO A 154 -0.29 26.92 -2.80
C PRO A 154 -0.17 26.56 -4.28
N ALA A 155 -0.64 27.44 -5.17
CA ALA A 155 -0.64 27.20 -6.62
C ALA A 155 0.77 26.88 -7.16
N ASP A 156 1.79 27.62 -6.73
CA ASP A 156 3.19 27.37 -7.11
C ASP A 156 3.67 25.97 -6.69
N SER A 157 3.29 25.50 -5.50
CA SER A 157 3.60 24.13 -5.06
C SER A 157 2.89 23.09 -5.92
N ARG A 158 1.61 23.31 -6.26
CA ARG A 158 0.84 22.41 -7.13
C ARG A 158 1.46 22.34 -8.53
N GLN A 159 1.83 23.48 -9.11
CA GLN A 159 2.47 23.54 -10.42
C GLN A 159 3.78 22.76 -10.45
N ARG A 160 4.65 22.99 -9.46
CA ARG A 160 5.94 22.27 -9.38
C ARG A 160 5.77 20.76 -9.21
N LEU A 161 4.81 20.32 -8.40
CA LEU A 161 4.49 18.88 -8.25
C LEU A 161 4.11 18.24 -9.59
N VAL A 162 3.32 18.94 -10.40
CA VAL A 162 2.89 18.45 -11.72
C VAL A 162 4.04 18.46 -12.71
N GLU A 163 4.89 19.49 -12.69
CA GLU A 163 6.10 19.59 -13.52
C GLU A 163 7.13 18.48 -13.20
N GLU A 164 7.27 18.10 -11.93
CA GLU A 164 8.11 16.99 -11.48
C GLU A 164 7.59 15.62 -11.93
N GLY A 165 6.28 15.51 -12.22
CA GLY A 165 5.64 14.36 -12.85
C GLY A 165 5.45 13.12 -11.97
N GLN A 166 5.96 13.11 -10.73
CA GLN A 166 5.81 11.96 -9.82
C GLN A 166 4.33 11.70 -9.46
N VAL A 167 3.51 12.74 -9.44
CA VAL A 167 2.06 12.68 -9.15
C VAL A 167 1.30 11.73 -10.08
N PHE A 168 1.76 11.56 -11.33
CA PHE A 168 1.13 10.65 -12.32
C PHE A 168 1.33 9.16 -11.99
N TYR A 169 2.20 8.83 -11.05
CA TYR A 169 2.46 7.45 -10.61
C TYR A 169 1.77 7.12 -9.28
N CYS A 170 1.16 8.09 -8.61
CA CYS A 170 0.50 7.96 -7.32
C CYS A 170 -1.02 8.06 -7.46
N ALA A 171 -1.75 7.16 -6.79
CA ALA A 171 -3.21 7.26 -6.74
C ALA A 171 -3.61 8.61 -6.13
N GLY A 172 -4.56 9.31 -6.76
CA GLY A 172 -4.96 10.67 -6.40
C GLY A 172 -3.84 11.71 -6.55
N GLY A 173 -2.66 11.39 -7.08
CA GLY A 173 -1.50 12.28 -6.96
C GLY A 173 -1.14 12.61 -5.52
N LEU A 174 -1.59 11.79 -4.56
CA LEU A 174 -1.42 12.02 -3.13
C LEU A 174 -0.01 11.62 -2.71
N MET A 175 0.84 12.62 -2.40
CA MET A 175 2.25 12.43 -2.05
C MET A 175 2.56 13.15 -0.73
N ILE A 176 2.13 12.56 0.39
CA ILE A 176 2.22 13.22 1.71
C ILE A 176 3.65 13.44 2.20
N GLU A 177 4.59 12.64 1.68
CA GLU A 177 6.02 12.70 1.97
C GLU A 177 6.75 13.75 1.13
N HIS A 178 6.07 14.36 0.14
CA HIS A 178 6.73 15.31 -0.74
C HIS A 178 6.97 16.64 -0.01
N PRO A 179 8.16 17.26 -0.11
CA PRO A 179 8.47 18.52 0.58
C PRO A 179 7.54 19.70 0.23
N LEU A 180 6.87 19.63 -0.94
CA LEU A 180 5.89 20.63 -1.38
C LEU A 180 4.47 20.38 -0.84
N VAL A 181 4.22 19.22 -0.24
CA VAL A 181 2.91 18.78 0.27
C VAL A 181 2.93 18.66 1.79
N GLU A 182 3.96 18.04 2.36
CA GLU A 182 4.12 17.78 3.80
C GLU A 182 3.83 19.02 4.69
N PRO A 183 4.34 20.23 4.39
CA PRO A 183 4.10 21.41 5.23
C PRO A 183 2.62 21.85 5.30
N HIS A 184 1.78 21.34 4.40
CA HIS A 184 0.36 21.69 4.30
C HIS A 184 -0.55 20.69 5.02
N ILE A 185 -0.02 19.58 5.53
CA ILE A 185 -0.80 18.62 6.32
C ILE A 185 -1.06 19.22 7.71
N GLU A 186 -2.35 19.38 8.07
CA GLU A 186 -2.75 19.82 9.41
C GLU A 186 -2.85 18.64 10.37
N ARG A 187 -3.40 17.54 9.87
CA ARG A 187 -3.72 16.37 10.68
C ARG A 187 -3.79 15.13 9.80
N MET A 188 -3.40 14.01 10.37
CA MET A 188 -3.56 12.69 9.78
C MET A 188 -4.16 11.75 10.81
N ASP A 189 -5.27 11.13 10.47
CA ASP A 189 -5.87 10.03 11.23
C ASP A 189 -5.39 8.73 10.61
N GLY A 190 -4.33 8.16 11.16
CA GLY A 190 -3.60 7.03 10.60
C GLY A 190 -2.09 7.25 10.68
N THR A 191 -1.30 6.37 10.07
CA THR A 191 0.16 6.54 10.00
C THR A 191 0.59 6.93 8.60
N GLN A 192 1.78 7.53 8.47
CA GLN A 192 2.38 7.84 7.17
C GLN A 192 2.50 6.58 6.30
N CYS A 193 2.89 5.45 6.89
CA CYS A 193 2.95 4.16 6.20
C CYS A 193 1.57 3.67 5.71
N SER A 194 0.50 4.00 6.45
CA SER A 194 -0.87 3.69 6.05
C SER A 194 -1.24 4.44 4.78
N VAL A 195 -0.97 5.75 4.74
CA VAL A 195 -1.24 6.59 3.56
C VAL A 195 -0.35 6.22 2.37
N MET A 196 0.91 5.84 2.61
CA MET A 196 1.84 5.40 1.57
C MET A 196 1.56 3.96 1.07
N GLY A 197 0.57 3.27 1.64
CA GLY A 197 0.04 2.01 1.11
C GLY A 197 0.65 0.73 1.65
N LEU A 198 1.36 0.77 2.79
CA LEU A 198 1.81 -0.43 3.48
C LEU A 198 1.95 -0.19 5.00
N PRO A 199 0.86 -0.28 5.79
CA PRO A 199 0.93 -0.05 7.22
C PRO A 199 1.81 -1.10 7.93
N LYS A 200 2.96 -0.69 8.45
CA LYS A 200 3.96 -1.58 9.09
C LYS A 200 3.36 -2.49 10.15
N HIS A 201 2.54 -1.92 11.04
CA HIS A 201 1.94 -2.66 12.14
C HIS A 201 0.96 -3.74 11.64
N LEU A 202 0.22 -3.44 10.57
CA LEU A 202 -0.72 -4.36 9.94
C LEU A 202 0.06 -5.49 9.26
N VAL A 203 1.08 -5.16 8.47
CA VAL A 203 1.95 -6.15 7.81
C VAL A 203 2.54 -7.12 8.83
N LEU A 204 3.13 -6.62 9.92
CA LEU A 204 3.75 -7.47 10.93
C LEU A 204 2.74 -8.42 11.58
N ARG A 205 1.56 -7.91 11.95
CA ARG A 205 0.48 -8.71 12.51
C ARG A 205 0.04 -9.83 11.55
N LEU A 206 -0.22 -9.49 10.28
CA LEU A 206 -0.68 -10.45 9.28
C LEU A 206 0.37 -11.50 8.93
N LEU A 207 1.66 -11.11 8.89
CA LEU A 207 2.76 -12.06 8.70
C LEU A 207 2.80 -13.11 9.80
N LEU A 208 2.64 -12.70 11.06
CA LEU A 208 2.62 -13.62 12.20
C LEU A 208 1.39 -14.52 12.19
N GLU A 209 0.21 -13.97 11.92
CA GLU A 209 -1.03 -14.73 11.80
C GLU A 209 -0.93 -15.79 10.68
N ALA A 210 -0.44 -15.42 9.50
CA ALA A 210 -0.24 -16.35 8.38
C ALA A 210 0.83 -17.42 8.67
N ALA A 211 1.92 -17.04 9.35
CA ALA A 211 2.96 -17.96 9.80
C ALA A 211 2.49 -18.88 10.95
N GLY A 212 1.39 -18.54 11.63
CA GLY A 212 0.91 -19.23 12.81
C GLY A 212 1.79 -19.02 14.05
N LEU A 213 2.33 -17.82 14.21
CA LEU A 213 3.24 -17.43 15.29
C LEU A 213 2.54 -16.64 16.40
#